data_AF-A0A4Q3AKD9-F1
#
_entry.id   AF-A0A4Q3AKD9-F1
#
_cell.length_a   1.000
_cell.length_b   1.000
_cell.length_c   1.000
_cell.angle_alpha   90.00
_cell.angle_beta   90.00
_cell.angle_gamma   90.00
#
_symmetry.space_group_name_H-M   'P 1'
#
loop_
_entity.id
_entity.type
_entity.pdbx_description
1 polymer ?
#
loop_
_entity_poly.entity_id
_entity_poly.type
_entity_poly.pdbx_seq_one_letter_code
_entity_poly.pdbx_strand_id
1 'polypeptide(L)'
;MSREVYRVPLDFRWPHRKVWKGFRRSEENEALRCDPCEGMGSSDRYRELERSFYDNENHGVTWWYDYGVDPQGNPAENPPWRVIGTTTRWMYDLTQDEVDAIIQSKRLSRYGIYQFTPSNPPDEQYVRTDRPWPTAAQVNHDMLYDTMGHDGVNTHAAIKARMARLYPGESHLCPHCGGEGIHFRDDAHRAAYDAWEMEAPPEGEGWQMWETTTEGSPISPVLPTPEKLAAWLYDNDATSFGSQTPTYAGWLGMIRCGHAPSMVAVDGVVSSGVDHVAASEARLKPIITLRPTKVPDVIAYEAIFDALVQDTEQYNPKDFAEWCRDNGMACKADFLAGGAVSISGEVNATQATAFKLRWL
;
A
#
# COMPACT_ATOMS: atom_id res chain seq x y z
N MET A 1 -2.49 4.06 -7.15
CA MET A 1 -2.12 5.47 -7.43
C MET A 1 -1.04 5.94 -6.48
N SER A 2 0.22 5.57 -6.71
CA SER A 2 1.30 5.96 -5.79
C SER A 2 1.84 7.34 -6.15
N ARG A 3 2.66 7.92 -5.26
CA ARG A 3 3.35 9.18 -5.48
C ARG A 3 4.84 8.95 -5.32
N GLU A 4 5.60 9.53 -6.25
CA GLU A 4 7.04 9.42 -6.28
C GLU A 4 7.65 10.78 -6.57
N VAL A 5 8.82 11.03 -6.00
CA VAL A 5 9.60 12.23 -6.23
C VAL A 5 10.77 11.90 -7.13
N TYR A 6 10.87 12.63 -8.24
CA TYR A 6 12.05 12.62 -9.08
C TYR A 6 12.86 13.89 -8.88
N ARG A 7 14.18 13.71 -8.90
CA ARG A 7 15.17 14.78 -8.93
C ARG A 7 15.55 15.05 -10.38
N VAL A 8 15.19 16.20 -10.92
CA VAL A 8 15.34 16.54 -12.35
C VAL A 8 16.00 17.91 -12.53
N PRO A 9 16.62 18.23 -13.69
CA PRO A 9 17.18 19.56 -13.93
C PRO A 9 16.15 20.67 -13.69
N LEU A 10 16.57 21.80 -13.12
CA LEU A 10 15.65 22.93 -12.82
C LEU A 10 14.98 23.50 -14.07
N ASP A 11 15.60 23.33 -15.23
CA ASP A 11 15.10 23.71 -16.53
C ASP A 11 14.43 22.55 -17.28
N PHE A 12 14.23 21.39 -16.65
CA PHE A 12 13.55 20.25 -17.24
C PHE A 12 12.11 20.62 -17.61
N ARG A 13 11.79 20.53 -18.90
CA ARG A 13 10.47 20.83 -19.45
C ARG A 13 9.82 19.58 -19.99
N TRP A 14 8.93 19.00 -19.20
CA TRP A 14 8.00 17.98 -19.67
C TRP A 14 6.56 18.44 -19.38
N PRO A 15 5.60 18.23 -20.31
CA PRO A 15 4.23 18.64 -20.07
C PRO A 15 3.63 17.92 -18.86
N HIS A 16 2.89 18.66 -18.04
CA HIS A 16 2.19 18.08 -16.89
C HIS A 16 1.18 17.01 -17.34
N ARG A 17 1.07 15.93 -16.57
CA ARG A 17 0.13 14.81 -16.81
C ARG A 17 0.31 14.17 -18.20
N LYS A 18 1.53 14.23 -18.74
CA LYS A 18 1.94 13.44 -19.89
C LYS A 18 2.96 12.42 -19.44
N VAL A 19 2.74 11.16 -19.83
CA VAL A 19 3.65 10.06 -19.54
C VAL A 19 5.02 10.39 -20.08
N TRP A 20 6.07 10.18 -19.29
CA TRP A 20 7.44 10.36 -19.77
C TRP A 20 7.76 9.36 -20.88
N LYS A 21 8.39 9.84 -21.95
CA LYS A 21 8.71 9.00 -23.12
C LYS A 21 9.58 7.79 -22.76
N GLY A 22 10.46 7.90 -21.75
CA GLY A 22 11.31 6.80 -21.30
C GLY A 22 10.54 5.70 -20.58
N PHE A 23 9.30 5.97 -20.17
CA PHE A 23 8.40 4.97 -19.59
C PHE A 23 7.53 4.28 -20.63
N ARG A 24 7.62 4.72 -21.90
CA ARG A 24 6.87 4.14 -23.00
C ARG A 24 7.81 3.46 -23.97
N ARG A 25 7.35 2.32 -24.42
CA ARG A 25 7.92 1.64 -25.57
C ARG A 25 7.49 2.36 -26.85
N SER A 26 8.34 2.30 -27.87
CA SER A 26 7.96 2.74 -29.20
C SER A 26 6.85 1.85 -29.77
N GLU A 27 5.89 2.44 -30.47
CA GLU A 27 4.76 1.70 -31.07
C GLU A 27 5.23 0.54 -31.97
N GLU A 28 6.37 0.69 -32.64
CA GLU A 28 6.95 -0.35 -33.48
C GLU A 28 7.46 -1.57 -32.74
N ASN A 29 7.69 -1.47 -31.42
CA ASN A 29 8.18 -2.55 -30.56
C ASN A 29 7.10 -3.05 -29.59
N GLU A 30 5.88 -2.50 -29.68
CA GLU A 30 4.75 -2.90 -28.85
C GLU A 30 4.16 -4.22 -29.33
N ALA A 31 3.83 -5.11 -28.38
CA ALA A 31 3.24 -6.39 -28.75
C ALA A 31 1.85 -6.17 -29.39
N LEU A 32 1.53 -7.01 -30.37
CA LEU A 32 0.25 -6.95 -31.05
C LEU A 32 -0.82 -7.59 -30.17
N ARG A 33 -1.93 -6.88 -29.92
CA ARG A 33 -3.08 -7.43 -29.20
C ARG A 33 -3.61 -8.67 -29.96
N CYS A 34 -3.88 -9.74 -29.23
CA CYS A 34 -4.58 -10.91 -29.78
C CYS A 34 -6.05 -10.56 -30.02
N ASP A 35 -6.44 -10.40 -31.28
CA ASP A 35 -7.81 -10.06 -31.67
C ASP A 35 -8.86 -11.08 -31.18
N PRO A 36 -8.66 -12.42 -31.32
CA PRO A 36 -9.65 -13.40 -30.87
C PRO A 36 -10.06 -13.30 -29.39
N CYS A 37 -9.09 -13.07 -28.50
CA CYS A 37 -9.37 -12.88 -27.07
C CYS A 37 -9.38 -11.43 -26.64
N GLU A 38 -9.30 -10.48 -27.57
CA GLU A 38 -9.26 -9.05 -27.29
C GLU A 38 -8.16 -8.67 -26.28
N GLY A 39 -6.99 -9.30 -26.34
CA GLY A 39 -5.90 -9.04 -25.38
C GLY A 39 -6.03 -9.72 -24.02
N MET A 40 -7.13 -10.43 -23.74
CA MET A 40 -7.39 -10.99 -22.40
C MET A 40 -6.62 -12.27 -22.10
N GLY A 41 -6.13 -12.97 -23.13
CA GLY A 41 -5.47 -14.27 -22.98
C GLY A 41 -6.40 -15.43 -22.60
N SER A 42 -7.69 -15.19 -22.35
CA SER A 42 -8.63 -16.21 -21.89
C SER A 42 -9.47 -16.82 -23.03
N SER A 43 -9.96 -18.05 -22.83
CA SER A 43 -10.89 -18.71 -23.75
C SER A 43 -12.30 -18.12 -23.67
N ASP A 44 -13.13 -18.32 -24.70
CA ASP A 44 -14.52 -17.86 -24.72
C ASP A 44 -15.32 -18.37 -23.54
N ARG A 45 -15.11 -19.65 -23.17
CA ARG A 45 -15.76 -20.27 -22.02
C ARG A 45 -15.36 -19.61 -20.70
N TYR A 46 -14.06 -19.34 -20.51
CA TYR A 46 -13.58 -18.61 -19.35
C TYR A 46 -14.26 -17.23 -19.27
N ARG A 47 -14.31 -16.50 -20.39
CA ARG A 47 -14.93 -15.16 -20.46
C ARG A 47 -16.44 -15.20 -20.16
N GLU A 48 -17.15 -16.23 -20.58
CA GLU A 48 -18.57 -16.42 -20.24
C GLU A 48 -18.78 -16.58 -18.72
N LEU A 49 -17.93 -17.38 -18.08
CA LEU A 49 -17.96 -17.58 -16.62
C LEU A 49 -17.54 -16.32 -15.85
N GLU A 50 -16.52 -15.61 -16.34
CA GLU A 50 -16.05 -14.34 -15.76
C GLU A 50 -17.11 -13.24 -15.83
N ARG A 51 -17.73 -13.06 -17.01
CA ARG A 51 -18.82 -12.10 -17.20
C ARG A 51 -20.02 -12.38 -16.30
N SER A 52 -20.19 -13.62 -15.84
CA SER A 52 -21.25 -14.03 -14.92
C SER A 52 -20.84 -14.09 -13.44
N PHE A 53 -19.56 -13.84 -13.12
CA PHE A 53 -19.06 -13.90 -11.76
C PHE A 53 -19.51 -12.71 -10.91
N TYR A 54 -19.18 -11.49 -11.36
CA TYR A 54 -19.40 -10.25 -10.61
C TYR A 54 -20.78 -9.66 -10.77
N ASP A 55 -21.24 -8.97 -9.72
CA ASP A 55 -22.47 -8.17 -9.72
C ASP A 55 -22.21 -6.66 -9.76
N ASN A 56 -21.34 -6.22 -10.68
CA ASN A 56 -20.90 -4.82 -10.75
C ASN A 56 -22.01 -3.85 -11.19
N GLU A 57 -23.10 -4.36 -11.76
CA GLU A 57 -24.20 -3.54 -12.30
C GLU A 57 -25.50 -3.69 -11.51
N ASN A 58 -25.54 -4.57 -10.49
CA ASN A 58 -26.78 -4.88 -9.74
C ASN A 58 -27.90 -5.45 -10.64
N HIS A 59 -27.53 -6.08 -11.77
CA HIS A 59 -28.47 -6.55 -12.79
C HIS A 59 -29.24 -7.79 -12.31
N GLY A 60 -30.57 -7.67 -12.22
CA GLY A 60 -31.46 -8.76 -11.80
C GLY A 60 -31.52 -8.97 -10.29
N VAL A 61 -30.95 -8.07 -9.50
CA VAL A 61 -30.95 -8.18 -8.05
C VAL A 61 -32.19 -7.52 -7.47
N THR A 62 -32.92 -8.27 -6.66
CA THR A 62 -33.88 -7.66 -5.74
C THR A 62 -33.35 -7.80 -4.33
N TRP A 63 -32.86 -6.70 -3.78
CA TRP A 63 -32.41 -6.65 -2.40
C TRP A 63 -33.58 -6.35 -1.48
N TRP A 64 -33.84 -7.24 -0.53
CA TRP A 64 -34.69 -6.97 0.62
C TRP A 64 -33.81 -6.96 1.85
N TYR A 65 -33.96 -5.91 2.65
CA TYR A 65 -33.31 -5.81 3.94
C TYR A 65 -34.25 -6.40 4.98
N ASP A 66 -33.82 -7.48 5.64
CA ASP A 66 -34.49 -7.93 6.86
C ASP A 66 -34.01 -7.06 8.02
N TYR A 67 -34.88 -6.13 8.41
CA TYR A 67 -34.67 -5.24 9.54
C TYR A 67 -35.25 -5.81 10.84
N GLY A 68 -35.86 -7.00 10.79
CA GLY A 68 -36.78 -7.46 11.82
C GLY A 68 -36.14 -8.30 12.90
N VAL A 69 -35.22 -9.21 12.56
CA VAL A 69 -34.73 -10.21 13.51
C VAL A 69 -33.27 -10.64 13.28
N ASP A 70 -32.57 -10.99 14.36
CA ASP A 70 -31.29 -11.71 14.33
C ASP A 70 -31.47 -13.16 13.81
N PRO A 71 -30.39 -13.92 13.53
CA PRO A 71 -30.50 -15.32 13.09
C PRO A 71 -31.21 -16.27 14.09
N GLN A 72 -31.50 -15.81 15.31
CA GLN A 72 -32.18 -16.53 16.38
C GLN A 72 -33.66 -16.09 16.54
N GLY A 73 -34.13 -15.10 15.77
CA GLY A 73 -35.50 -14.61 15.77
C GLY A 73 -35.79 -13.44 16.73
N ASN A 74 -34.77 -12.81 17.31
CA ASN A 74 -34.95 -11.68 18.24
C ASN A 74 -34.95 -10.33 17.51
N PRO A 75 -35.73 -9.31 17.95
CA PRO A 75 -35.69 -7.97 17.38
C PRO A 75 -34.29 -7.36 17.36
N ALA A 76 -33.85 -6.90 16.20
CA ALA A 76 -32.52 -6.34 15.99
C ALA A 76 -32.38 -4.90 16.54
N GLU A 77 -31.40 -4.65 17.43
CA GLU A 77 -31.12 -3.30 17.95
C GLU A 77 -30.52 -2.34 16.89
N ASN A 78 -29.89 -2.87 15.83
CA ASN A 78 -29.28 -2.08 14.74
C ASN A 78 -29.55 -2.70 13.34
N PRO A 79 -30.72 -2.46 12.74
CA PRO A 79 -31.06 -2.90 11.38
C PRO A 79 -30.15 -2.29 10.27
N PRO A 80 -29.84 -2.99 9.15
CA PRO A 80 -30.22 -4.34 8.74
C PRO A 80 -29.20 -5.45 9.04
N TRP A 81 -29.69 -6.62 9.43
CA TRP A 81 -28.86 -7.82 9.68
C TRP A 81 -28.80 -8.79 8.52
N ARG A 82 -29.71 -8.70 7.55
CA ARG A 82 -29.71 -9.60 6.39
C ARG A 82 -30.00 -8.85 5.11
N VAL A 83 -29.05 -8.90 4.18
CA VAL A 83 -29.27 -8.50 2.80
C VAL A 83 -29.69 -9.76 2.03
N ILE A 84 -30.97 -9.86 1.69
CA ILE A 84 -31.51 -10.99 0.94
C ILE A 84 -31.63 -10.53 -0.52
N GLY A 85 -30.73 -11.01 -1.37
CA GLY A 85 -30.76 -10.78 -2.81
C GLY A 85 -30.85 -12.08 -3.58
N THR A 86 -31.62 -12.11 -4.66
CA THR A 86 -31.42 -13.11 -5.71
C THR A 86 -30.60 -12.44 -6.80
N THR A 87 -29.35 -12.84 -6.98
CA THR A 87 -28.53 -12.40 -8.12
C THR A 87 -28.33 -13.57 -9.08
N THR A 88 -28.21 -13.26 -10.37
CA THR A 88 -27.80 -14.26 -11.38
C THR A 88 -26.28 -14.48 -11.39
N ARG A 89 -25.57 -13.71 -10.56
CA ARG A 89 -24.12 -13.73 -10.44
C ARG A 89 -23.69 -14.69 -9.34
N TRP A 90 -22.63 -15.44 -9.59
CA TRP A 90 -22.30 -16.59 -8.76
C TRP A 90 -21.16 -16.34 -7.77
N MET A 91 -20.70 -15.09 -7.60
CA MET A 91 -19.74 -14.74 -6.55
C MET A 91 -20.24 -14.94 -5.11
N TYR A 92 -21.57 -15.13 -4.93
CA TYR A 92 -22.19 -15.49 -3.65
C TYR A 92 -22.71 -16.93 -3.61
N ASP A 93 -22.41 -17.72 -4.65
CA ASP A 93 -22.86 -19.10 -4.81
C ASP A 93 -21.69 -19.96 -5.28
N LEU A 94 -20.57 -19.85 -4.54
CA LEU A 94 -19.43 -20.71 -4.73
C LEU A 94 -19.74 -22.12 -4.23
N THR A 95 -19.24 -23.12 -4.95
CA THR A 95 -19.22 -24.50 -4.48
C THR A 95 -18.00 -24.75 -3.58
N GLN A 96 -17.99 -25.87 -2.85
CA GLN A 96 -16.87 -26.17 -1.95
C GLN A 96 -15.55 -26.31 -2.70
N ASP A 97 -15.53 -26.95 -3.86
CA ASP A 97 -14.31 -27.10 -4.67
C ASP A 97 -13.79 -25.76 -5.22
N GLU A 98 -14.66 -24.78 -5.46
CA GLU A 98 -14.26 -23.42 -5.82
C GLU A 98 -13.63 -22.69 -4.64
N VAL A 99 -14.23 -22.82 -3.45
CA VAL A 99 -13.63 -22.29 -2.21
C VAL A 99 -12.29 -22.96 -1.92
N ASP A 100 -12.18 -24.27 -2.11
CA ASP A 100 -10.94 -25.02 -1.90
C ASP A 100 -9.86 -24.52 -2.86
N ALA A 101 -10.18 -24.29 -4.13
CA ALA A 101 -9.25 -23.73 -5.11
C ALA A 101 -8.77 -22.32 -4.74
N ILE A 102 -9.68 -21.45 -4.27
CA ILE A 102 -9.31 -20.12 -3.78
C ILE A 102 -8.36 -20.24 -2.59
N ILE A 103 -8.65 -21.10 -1.61
CA ILE A 103 -7.79 -21.28 -0.43
C ILE A 103 -6.43 -21.86 -0.82
N GLN A 104 -6.38 -22.84 -1.72
CA GLN A 104 -5.14 -23.43 -2.23
C GLN A 104 -4.27 -22.39 -2.93
N SER A 105 -4.87 -21.36 -3.54
CA SER A 105 -4.14 -20.20 -4.06
C SER A 105 -3.65 -19.21 -2.98
N LYS A 106 -3.69 -19.62 -1.71
CA LYS A 106 -3.25 -18.86 -0.53
C LYS A 106 -4.04 -17.55 -0.34
N ARG A 107 -5.34 -17.56 -0.66
CA ARG A 107 -6.26 -16.41 -0.58
C ARG A 107 -7.23 -16.52 0.62
N LEU A 108 -8.19 -15.58 0.70
CA LEU A 108 -9.14 -15.40 1.80
C LEU A 108 -8.46 -15.15 3.15
N SER A 109 -7.55 -14.18 3.19
CA SER A 109 -6.74 -13.82 4.36
C SER A 109 -7.56 -13.57 5.62
N ARG A 110 -8.82 -13.14 5.51
CA ARG A 110 -9.73 -12.92 6.65
C ARG A 110 -9.93 -14.16 7.54
N TYR A 111 -9.86 -15.37 6.97
CA TYR A 111 -9.99 -16.61 7.74
C TYR A 111 -8.69 -17.02 8.44
N GLY A 112 -7.59 -16.30 8.20
CA GLY A 112 -6.29 -16.57 8.79
C GLY A 112 -5.76 -17.96 8.46
N ILE A 113 -6.19 -18.57 7.34
CA ILE A 113 -5.80 -19.93 6.94
C ILE A 113 -4.30 -19.98 6.66
N TYR A 114 -3.79 -18.93 6.02
CA TYR A 114 -2.37 -18.73 5.78
C TYR A 114 -1.92 -17.45 6.46
N GLN A 115 -0.77 -17.51 7.14
CA GLN A 115 -0.10 -16.36 7.71
C GLN A 115 1.06 -15.97 6.80
N PHE A 116 1.14 -14.68 6.47
CA PHE A 116 2.29 -14.15 5.77
C PHE A 116 3.51 -14.12 6.71
N THR A 117 4.60 -14.73 6.27
CA THR A 117 5.90 -14.67 6.90
C THR A 117 6.87 -14.07 5.90
N PRO A 118 7.59 -12.99 6.23
CA PRO A 118 8.66 -12.49 5.37
C PRO A 118 9.78 -13.55 5.30
N SER A 119 9.75 -14.40 4.30
CA SER A 119 10.72 -15.46 4.05
C SER A 119 11.27 -15.38 2.63
N ASN A 120 12.47 -15.93 2.48
CA ASN A 120 13.16 -16.14 1.21
C ASN A 120 13.58 -17.62 1.19
N PRO A 121 13.09 -18.45 0.25
CA PRO A 121 12.49 -18.08 -1.03
C PRO A 121 10.99 -17.67 -0.97
N PRO A 122 10.49 -16.93 -1.98
CA PRO A 122 9.12 -16.36 -1.97
C PRO A 122 7.98 -17.37 -1.86
N ASP A 123 8.20 -18.62 -2.27
CA ASP A 123 7.23 -19.71 -2.21
C ASP A 123 6.88 -20.14 -0.77
N GLU A 124 7.75 -19.82 0.19
CA GLU A 124 7.56 -20.09 1.62
C GLU A 124 6.89 -18.92 2.38
N GLN A 125 6.48 -17.85 1.71
CA GLN A 125 5.97 -16.64 2.38
C GLN A 125 4.61 -16.81 3.04
N TYR A 126 3.94 -17.95 2.83
CA TYR A 126 2.61 -18.22 3.38
C TYR A 126 2.61 -19.58 4.06
N VAL A 127 2.58 -19.56 5.39
CA VAL A 127 2.56 -20.75 6.23
C VAL A 127 1.12 -21.08 6.62
N ARG A 128 0.75 -22.35 6.47
CA ARG A 128 -0.57 -22.85 6.87
C ARG A 128 -0.71 -22.78 8.40
N THR A 129 -1.79 -22.16 8.88
CA THR A 129 -2.12 -22.10 10.31
C THR A 129 -2.96 -23.31 10.75
N ASP A 130 -3.33 -23.36 12.03
CA ASP A 130 -4.28 -24.32 12.60
C ASP A 130 -5.76 -23.94 12.37
N ARG A 131 -6.03 -22.79 11.75
CA ARG A 131 -7.40 -22.31 11.50
C ARG A 131 -8.18 -23.30 10.65
N PRO A 132 -9.48 -23.53 10.93
CA PRO A 132 -10.28 -24.47 10.16
C PRO A 132 -10.45 -24.02 8.71
N TRP A 133 -10.67 -24.99 7.83
CA TRP A 133 -11.04 -24.73 6.44
C TRP A 133 -12.50 -24.25 6.41
N PRO A 134 -12.80 -23.05 5.87
CA PRO A 134 -14.18 -22.56 5.83
C PRO A 134 -14.99 -23.35 4.80
N THR A 135 -16.29 -23.45 5.06
CA THR A 135 -17.22 -24.06 4.12
C THR A 135 -17.65 -23.04 3.06
N ALA A 136 -18.10 -23.52 1.89
CA ALA A 136 -18.71 -22.68 0.87
C ALA A 136 -19.87 -21.85 1.41
N ALA A 137 -20.72 -22.43 2.26
CA ALA A 137 -21.81 -21.71 2.90
C ALA A 137 -21.31 -20.55 3.77
N GLN A 138 -20.22 -20.73 4.52
CA GLN A 138 -19.59 -19.66 5.30
C GLN A 138 -19.02 -18.57 4.39
N VAL A 139 -18.26 -18.94 3.36
CA VAL A 139 -17.65 -17.98 2.43
C VAL A 139 -18.72 -17.15 1.73
N ASN A 140 -19.73 -17.80 1.17
CA ASN A 140 -20.85 -17.17 0.47
C ASN A 140 -21.65 -16.24 1.41
N HIS A 141 -21.93 -16.67 2.63
CA HIS A 141 -22.60 -15.83 3.63
C HIS A 141 -21.80 -14.58 3.96
N ASP A 142 -20.52 -14.75 4.30
CA ASP A 142 -19.66 -13.64 4.71
C ASP A 142 -19.40 -12.66 3.56
N MET A 143 -19.40 -13.11 2.31
CA MET A 143 -19.31 -12.25 1.12
C MET A 143 -20.46 -11.26 0.99
N LEU A 144 -21.64 -11.53 1.57
CA LEU A 144 -22.77 -10.59 1.56
C LEU A 144 -22.51 -9.35 2.42
N TYR A 145 -21.60 -9.44 3.39
CA TYR A 145 -21.30 -8.37 4.35
C TYR A 145 -19.87 -7.84 4.21
N ASP A 146 -19.06 -8.48 3.37
CA ASP A 146 -17.67 -8.07 3.13
C ASP A 146 -17.64 -6.81 2.25
N THR A 147 -16.90 -5.80 2.70
CA THR A 147 -16.75 -4.53 1.98
C THR A 147 -15.77 -4.63 0.81
N MET A 148 -14.96 -5.70 0.72
CA MET A 148 -13.95 -5.86 -0.33
C MET A 148 -14.29 -6.93 -1.37
N GLY A 149 -15.25 -7.83 -1.10
CA GLY A 149 -15.70 -8.87 -2.03
C GLY A 149 -14.60 -9.84 -2.49
N HIS A 150 -14.88 -10.59 -3.56
CA HIS A 150 -13.86 -11.37 -4.26
C HIS A 150 -13.08 -10.48 -5.21
N ASP A 151 -11.75 -10.48 -5.14
CA ASP A 151 -10.93 -9.80 -6.15
C ASP A 151 -10.76 -10.67 -7.41
N GLY A 152 -10.04 -10.13 -8.41
CA GLY A 152 -9.76 -10.83 -9.67
C GLY A 152 -9.00 -12.14 -9.49
N VAL A 153 -8.18 -12.28 -8.45
CA VAL A 153 -7.42 -13.52 -8.19
C VAL A 153 -8.34 -14.61 -7.66
N ASN A 154 -9.22 -14.27 -6.71
CA ASN A 154 -10.25 -15.18 -6.22
C ASN A 154 -11.16 -15.64 -7.36
N THR A 155 -11.58 -14.69 -8.20
CA THR A 155 -12.42 -14.93 -9.39
C THR A 155 -11.75 -15.92 -10.34
N HIS A 156 -10.48 -15.70 -10.67
CA HIS A 156 -9.72 -16.57 -11.53
C HIS A 156 -9.62 -18.01 -11.00
N ALA A 157 -9.33 -18.17 -9.70
CA ALA A 157 -9.27 -19.48 -9.05
C ALA A 157 -10.62 -20.20 -9.09
N ALA A 158 -11.70 -19.48 -8.78
CA ALA A 158 -13.07 -20.01 -8.81
C ALA A 158 -13.49 -20.45 -10.23
N ILE A 159 -13.22 -19.62 -11.25
CA ILE A 159 -13.54 -19.95 -12.64
C ILE A 159 -12.79 -21.20 -13.08
N LYS A 160 -11.50 -21.32 -12.74
CA LYS A 160 -10.70 -22.51 -13.09
C LYS A 160 -11.26 -23.78 -12.46
N ALA A 161 -11.65 -23.73 -11.18
CA ALA A 161 -12.30 -24.87 -10.51
C ALA A 161 -13.63 -25.23 -11.20
N ARG A 162 -14.48 -24.23 -11.49
CA ARG A 162 -15.75 -24.42 -12.20
C ARG A 162 -15.55 -25.01 -13.59
N MET A 163 -14.56 -24.52 -14.34
CA MET A 163 -14.21 -25.06 -15.67
C MET A 163 -13.77 -26.51 -15.58
N ALA A 164 -12.88 -26.85 -14.63
CA ALA A 164 -12.43 -28.23 -14.44
C ALA A 164 -13.60 -29.17 -14.11
N ARG A 165 -14.60 -28.69 -13.36
CA ARG A 165 -15.80 -29.45 -12.99
C ARG A 165 -16.80 -29.60 -14.14
N LEU A 166 -17.14 -28.50 -14.83
CA LEU A 166 -18.23 -28.47 -15.81
C LEU A 166 -17.79 -28.76 -17.24
N TYR A 167 -16.54 -28.46 -17.58
CA TYR A 167 -15.97 -28.54 -18.93
C TYR A 167 -14.60 -29.27 -18.89
N PRO A 168 -14.55 -30.52 -18.40
CA PRO A 168 -13.31 -31.25 -18.26
C PRO A 168 -12.60 -31.37 -19.62
N GLY A 169 -11.33 -30.94 -19.67
CA GLY A 169 -10.50 -30.96 -20.88
C GLY A 169 -10.52 -29.68 -21.71
N GLU A 170 -11.43 -28.73 -21.43
CA GLU A 170 -11.37 -27.40 -22.03
C GLU A 170 -10.30 -26.54 -21.34
N SER A 171 -9.49 -25.81 -22.14
CA SER A 171 -8.51 -24.86 -21.61
C SER A 171 -9.18 -23.54 -21.22
N HIS A 172 -8.71 -22.94 -20.13
CA HIS A 172 -9.07 -21.57 -19.74
C HIS A 172 -8.31 -20.50 -20.55
N LEU A 173 -7.29 -20.91 -21.30
CA LEU A 173 -6.43 -20.03 -22.09
C LEU A 173 -6.97 -19.91 -23.53
N CYS A 174 -6.76 -18.76 -24.13
CA CYS A 174 -7.07 -18.52 -25.53
C CYS A 174 -6.29 -19.51 -26.42
N PRO A 175 -6.95 -20.23 -27.34
CA PRO A 175 -6.26 -21.20 -28.20
C PRO A 175 -5.33 -20.53 -29.23
N HIS A 176 -5.46 -19.23 -29.48
CA HIS A 176 -4.67 -18.50 -30.46
C HIS A 176 -3.34 -18.00 -29.88
N CYS A 177 -3.38 -17.35 -28.71
CA CYS A 177 -2.19 -16.79 -28.05
C CYS A 177 -1.67 -17.64 -26.87
N GLY A 178 -2.36 -18.73 -26.53
CA GLY A 178 -1.94 -19.64 -25.46
C GLY A 178 -1.98 -19.02 -24.07
N GLY A 179 -2.70 -17.92 -23.85
CA GLY A 179 -2.76 -17.24 -22.55
C GLY A 179 -2.12 -15.85 -22.54
N GLU A 180 -1.25 -15.55 -23.50
CA GLU A 180 -0.43 -14.33 -23.48
C GLU A 180 -1.24 -13.04 -23.71
N GLY A 181 -2.39 -13.16 -24.39
CA GLY A 181 -3.16 -11.99 -24.84
C GLY A 181 -2.48 -11.18 -25.95
N ILE A 182 -1.24 -11.51 -26.31
CA ILE A 182 -0.42 -10.76 -27.27
C ILE A 182 0.27 -11.68 -28.28
N HIS A 183 0.74 -11.08 -29.37
CA HIS A 183 1.51 -11.71 -30.44
C HIS A 183 2.67 -10.82 -30.90
N PHE A 184 3.63 -11.43 -31.57
CA PHE A 184 4.76 -10.75 -32.19
C PHE A 184 4.77 -11.03 -33.69
N ARG A 185 5.19 -10.04 -34.49
CA ARG A 185 5.33 -10.18 -35.94
C ARG A 185 6.35 -11.26 -36.30
N ASP A 186 7.45 -11.30 -35.56
CA ASP A 186 8.57 -12.23 -35.69
C ASP A 186 9.40 -12.27 -34.39
N ASP A 187 10.43 -13.12 -34.37
CA ASP A 187 11.32 -13.27 -33.21
C ASP A 187 12.16 -12.02 -32.93
N ALA A 188 12.47 -11.22 -33.95
CA ALA A 188 13.20 -9.97 -33.76
C ALA A 188 12.34 -8.92 -33.06
N HIS A 189 11.05 -8.85 -33.40
CA HIS A 189 10.08 -8.01 -32.70
C HIS A 189 9.89 -8.45 -31.24
N ARG A 190 9.83 -9.76 -30.97
CA ARG A 190 9.83 -10.28 -29.59
C ARG A 190 11.11 -9.91 -28.85
N ALA A 191 12.28 -10.10 -29.46
CA ALA A 191 13.55 -9.76 -28.83
C ALA A 191 13.66 -8.25 -28.52
N ALA A 192 13.19 -7.38 -29.44
CA ALA A 192 13.11 -5.94 -29.20
C ALA A 192 12.11 -5.59 -28.09
N TYR A 193 11.00 -6.33 -28.01
CA TYR A 193 10.03 -6.20 -26.93
C TYR A 193 10.65 -6.61 -25.58
N ASP A 194 11.31 -7.75 -25.51
CA ASP A 194 11.87 -8.28 -24.26
C ASP A 194 13.10 -7.47 -23.79
N ALA A 195 13.84 -6.86 -24.71
CA ALA A 195 15.02 -6.04 -24.41
C ALA A 195 14.68 -4.58 -24.03
N TRP A 196 13.42 -4.17 -24.09
CA TRP A 196 13.05 -2.80 -23.72
C TRP A 196 13.20 -2.58 -22.21
N GLU A 197 13.92 -1.52 -21.85
CA GLU A 197 14.09 -1.09 -20.48
C GLU A 197 13.53 0.33 -20.30
N MET A 198 12.97 0.56 -19.12
CA MET A 198 12.46 1.85 -18.72
C MET A 198 13.62 2.83 -18.49
N GLU A 199 13.50 4.05 -19.05
CA GLU A 199 14.47 5.13 -18.83
C GLU A 199 13.86 6.18 -17.90
N ALA A 200 14.51 6.42 -16.76
CA ALA A 200 14.14 7.48 -15.83
C ALA A 200 14.27 8.88 -16.48
N PRO A 201 13.53 9.90 -16.00
CA PRO A 201 13.83 11.28 -16.39
C PRO A 201 15.28 11.64 -15.98
N PRO A 202 15.93 12.58 -16.69
CA PRO A 202 17.31 12.95 -16.38
C PRO A 202 17.43 13.45 -14.95
N GLU A 203 18.50 13.04 -14.26
CA GLU A 203 18.75 13.47 -12.89
C GLU A 203 19.18 14.95 -12.81
N GLY A 204 18.75 15.64 -11.75
CA GLY A 204 19.18 17.02 -11.49
C GLY A 204 18.70 17.58 -10.16
N GLU A 205 18.97 18.86 -9.91
CA GLU A 205 18.80 19.46 -8.58
C GLU A 205 17.35 19.83 -8.21
N GLY A 206 16.46 19.92 -9.18
CA GLY A 206 15.07 20.26 -9.00
C GLY A 206 14.24 19.09 -8.46
N TRP A 207 13.15 19.42 -7.78
CA TRP A 207 12.21 18.51 -7.17
C TRP A 207 10.92 18.52 -7.96
N GLN A 208 10.44 17.34 -8.34
CA GLN A 208 9.18 17.20 -9.06
C GLN A 208 8.39 16.02 -8.52
N MET A 209 7.09 16.23 -8.29
CA MET A 209 6.14 15.18 -7.93
C MET A 209 5.60 14.49 -9.17
N TRP A 210 5.58 13.17 -9.11
CA TRP A 210 5.10 12.26 -10.16
C TRP A 210 4.03 11.32 -9.61
N GLU A 211 3.16 10.88 -10.51
CA GLU A 211 2.21 9.81 -10.26
C GLU A 211 2.58 8.56 -11.06
N THR A 212 2.32 7.37 -10.51
CA THR A 212 2.68 6.08 -11.14
C THR A 212 1.49 5.34 -11.76
N THR A 213 0.30 5.91 -11.69
CA THR A 213 -0.97 5.28 -12.11
C THR A 213 -1.12 5.28 -13.63
N THR A 214 -0.68 6.33 -14.30
CA THR A 214 -0.73 6.42 -15.78
C THR A 214 0.65 6.23 -16.37
N GLU A 215 1.37 5.19 -15.93
CA GLU A 215 2.69 4.83 -16.46
C GLU A 215 3.79 5.87 -16.18
N GLY A 216 3.58 6.81 -15.24
CA GLY A 216 4.60 7.77 -14.79
C GLY A 216 4.51 9.14 -15.47
N SER A 217 3.84 10.09 -14.82
CA SER A 217 3.74 11.48 -15.33
C SER A 217 4.00 12.53 -14.24
N PRO A 218 4.59 13.69 -14.57
CA PRO A 218 4.77 14.77 -13.61
C PRO A 218 3.42 15.45 -13.35
N ILE A 219 3.08 15.61 -12.06
CA ILE A 219 1.86 16.29 -11.61
C ILE A 219 2.12 17.68 -11.06
N SER A 220 3.39 18.10 -11.03
CA SER A 220 3.85 19.39 -10.52
C SER A 220 4.95 19.98 -11.42
N PRO A 221 5.18 21.30 -11.35
CA PRO A 221 6.36 21.90 -11.95
C PRO A 221 7.63 21.45 -11.21
N VAL A 222 8.79 21.68 -11.82
CA VAL A 222 10.08 21.49 -11.17
C VAL A 222 10.34 22.65 -10.20
N LEU A 223 10.63 22.34 -8.95
CA LEU A 223 10.82 23.33 -7.89
C LEU A 223 12.17 23.15 -7.19
N PRO A 224 12.85 24.23 -6.76
CA PRO A 224 14.24 24.13 -6.33
C PRO A 224 14.44 23.54 -4.93
N THR A 225 13.37 23.39 -4.14
CA THR A 225 13.44 22.82 -2.79
C THR A 225 12.22 21.94 -2.51
N PRO A 226 12.34 20.94 -1.62
CA PRO A 226 11.22 20.09 -1.24
C PRO A 226 10.11 20.89 -0.55
N GLU A 227 10.43 21.95 0.20
CA GLU A 227 9.44 22.84 0.84
C GLU A 227 8.59 23.59 -0.19
N LYS A 228 9.20 24.08 -1.28
CA LYS A 228 8.46 24.74 -2.36
C LYS A 228 7.55 23.74 -3.08
N LEU A 229 8.01 22.51 -3.27
CA LEU A 229 7.19 21.44 -3.84
C LEU A 229 6.01 21.10 -2.93
N ALA A 230 6.24 20.94 -1.64
CA ALA A 230 5.18 20.68 -0.65
C ALA A 230 4.14 21.82 -0.60
N ALA A 231 4.59 23.07 -0.61
CA ALA A 231 3.72 24.24 -0.67
C ALA A 231 2.87 24.24 -1.94
N TRP A 232 3.49 24.01 -3.10
CA TRP A 232 2.77 23.96 -4.37
C TRP A 232 1.71 22.85 -4.38
N LEU A 233 2.04 21.64 -3.92
CA LEU A 233 1.09 20.53 -3.86
C LEU A 233 -0.09 20.81 -2.93
N TYR A 234 0.17 21.46 -1.80
CA TYR A 234 -0.87 21.89 -0.87
C TYR A 234 -1.76 22.98 -1.48
N ASP A 235 -1.16 24.05 -2.02
CA ASP A 235 -1.88 25.21 -2.58
C ASP A 235 -2.70 24.87 -3.84
N ASN A 236 -2.39 23.76 -4.51
CA ASN A 236 -3.08 23.31 -5.73
C ASN A 236 -4.02 22.12 -5.48
N ASP A 237 -4.33 21.81 -4.21
CA ASP A 237 -5.21 20.68 -3.83
C ASP A 237 -4.79 19.37 -4.52
N ALA A 238 -3.48 19.12 -4.61
CA ALA A 238 -2.98 17.89 -5.21
C ALA A 238 -3.49 16.69 -4.41
N THR A 239 -3.95 15.66 -5.11
CA THR A 239 -4.49 14.46 -4.45
C THR A 239 -3.38 13.43 -4.21
N SER A 240 -3.39 12.78 -3.05
CA SER A 240 -2.53 11.61 -2.76
C SER A 240 -3.24 10.30 -3.08
N PHE A 241 -4.53 10.20 -2.76
CA PHE A 241 -5.36 9.02 -2.99
C PHE A 241 -6.85 9.39 -3.09
N GLY A 242 -7.49 9.07 -4.21
CA GLY A 242 -8.89 9.47 -4.45
C GLY A 242 -9.05 11.00 -4.39
N SER A 243 -9.94 11.47 -3.52
CA SER A 243 -10.18 12.88 -3.24
C SER A 243 -9.36 13.44 -2.06
N GLN A 244 -8.44 12.65 -1.47
CA GLN A 244 -7.66 13.10 -0.32
C GLN A 244 -6.56 14.06 -0.74
N THR A 245 -6.52 15.22 -0.09
CA THR A 245 -5.54 16.29 -0.26
C THR A 245 -4.72 16.46 1.02
N PRO A 246 -3.49 15.92 1.08
CA PRO A 246 -2.65 16.01 2.27
C PRO A 246 -2.33 17.45 2.68
N THR A 247 -2.03 17.63 3.97
CA THR A 247 -1.50 18.90 4.47
C THR A 247 -0.09 19.16 3.91
N TYR A 248 0.37 20.41 3.98
CA TYR A 248 1.76 20.77 3.70
C TYR A 248 2.78 19.84 4.39
N ALA A 249 2.60 19.58 5.69
CA ALA A 249 3.48 18.70 6.45
C ALA A 249 3.43 17.25 5.95
N GLY A 250 2.25 16.78 5.54
CA GLY A 250 2.07 15.47 4.90
C GLY A 250 2.86 15.35 3.60
N TRP A 251 2.74 16.36 2.73
CA TRP A 251 3.50 16.41 1.49
C TRP A 251 5.01 16.47 1.72
N LEU A 252 5.47 17.32 2.63
CA LEU A 252 6.89 17.47 2.92
C LEU A 252 7.51 16.18 3.47
N GLY A 253 6.82 15.49 4.39
CA GLY A 253 7.27 14.21 4.93
C GLY A 253 7.43 13.16 3.83
N MET A 254 6.43 13.03 2.94
CA MET A 254 6.53 12.09 1.83
C MET A 254 7.64 12.46 0.84
N ILE A 255 7.81 13.75 0.53
CA ILE A 255 8.86 14.20 -0.40
C ILE A 255 10.25 13.83 0.11
N ARG A 256 10.46 13.89 1.43
CA ARG A 256 11.72 13.50 2.07
C ARG A 256 11.95 11.99 2.07
N CYS A 257 10.89 11.20 2.17
CA CYS A 257 10.97 9.75 2.01
C CYS A 257 11.11 9.29 0.54
N GLY A 258 10.78 10.15 -0.43
CA GLY A 258 10.95 9.92 -1.87
C GLY A 258 9.81 9.15 -2.55
N HIS A 259 9.09 8.30 -1.81
CA HIS A 259 7.95 7.52 -2.31
C HIS A 259 6.91 7.30 -1.21
N ALA A 260 5.64 7.19 -1.62
CA ALA A 260 4.59 6.63 -0.79
C ALA A 260 3.65 5.72 -1.59
N PRO A 261 3.24 4.56 -1.01
CA PRO A 261 2.24 3.71 -1.63
C PRO A 261 0.89 4.43 -1.71
N SER A 262 0.00 3.96 -2.57
CA SER A 262 -1.30 4.62 -2.74
C SER A 262 -2.23 4.50 -1.53
N MET A 263 -2.18 3.36 -0.86
CA MET A 263 -3.09 3.01 0.23
C MET A 263 -2.35 2.14 1.24
N VAL A 264 -2.59 2.39 2.52
CA VAL A 264 -2.08 1.59 3.63
C VAL A 264 -3.25 1.20 4.51
N ALA A 265 -3.38 -0.10 4.79
CA ALA A 265 -4.34 -0.65 5.73
C ALA A 265 -3.58 -1.21 6.94
N VAL A 266 -3.79 -0.62 8.12
CA VAL A 266 -3.18 -1.06 9.39
C VAL A 266 -4.28 -1.11 10.43
N ASP A 267 -4.37 -2.24 11.15
CA ASP A 267 -5.36 -2.47 12.22
C ASP A 267 -6.81 -2.17 11.79
N GLY A 268 -7.15 -2.51 10.55
CA GLY A 268 -8.49 -2.29 9.97
C GLY A 268 -8.77 -0.84 9.53
N VAL A 269 -7.81 0.07 9.66
CA VAL A 269 -7.94 1.46 9.22
C VAL A 269 -7.21 1.66 7.89
N VAL A 270 -7.94 2.16 6.89
CA VAL A 270 -7.42 2.51 5.57
C VAL A 270 -7.05 3.98 5.53
N SER A 271 -5.84 4.29 5.05
CA SER A 271 -5.31 5.66 4.88
C SER A 271 -4.50 5.79 3.59
N SER A 272 -4.22 7.02 3.14
CA SER A 272 -3.25 7.21 2.05
C SER A 272 -1.84 6.86 2.54
N GLY A 273 -0.99 6.35 1.65
CA GLY A 273 0.40 6.11 2.03
C GLY A 273 1.17 7.39 2.32
N VAL A 274 0.76 8.53 1.75
CA VAL A 274 1.36 9.85 2.05
C VAL A 274 1.15 10.19 3.53
N ASP A 275 -0.07 10.07 4.03
CA ASP A 275 -0.36 10.33 5.44
C ASP A 275 0.35 9.33 6.36
N HIS A 276 0.39 8.06 5.95
CA HIS A 276 1.09 7.03 6.71
C HIS A 276 2.60 7.30 6.81
N VAL A 277 3.25 7.63 5.69
CA VAL A 277 4.68 7.95 5.63
C VAL A 277 4.98 9.20 6.46
N ALA A 278 4.18 10.26 6.32
CA ALA A 278 4.35 11.47 7.12
C ALA A 278 4.20 11.21 8.64
N ALA A 279 3.23 10.38 9.03
CA ALA A 279 3.08 9.95 10.42
C ALA A 279 4.26 9.08 10.91
N SER A 280 4.88 8.31 10.01
CA SER A 280 6.05 7.47 10.34
C SER A 280 7.33 8.30 10.50
N GLU A 281 7.56 9.34 9.68
CA GLU A 281 8.68 10.27 9.85
C GLU A 281 8.60 10.99 11.21
N ALA A 282 7.40 11.37 11.63
CA ALA A 282 7.15 11.94 12.95
C ALA A 282 7.43 10.94 14.11
N ARG A 283 7.33 9.62 13.85
CA ARG A 283 7.66 8.56 14.82
C ARG A 283 9.14 8.20 14.86
N LEU A 284 9.88 8.43 13.76
CA LEU A 284 11.31 8.13 13.65
C LEU A 284 12.21 9.21 14.26
N LYS A 285 11.68 10.41 14.54
CA LYS A 285 12.40 11.36 15.39
C LYS A 285 12.33 10.89 16.84
N PRO A 286 13.47 10.60 17.51
CA PRO A 286 13.45 10.31 18.94
C PRO A 286 12.91 11.55 19.66
N ILE A 287 11.72 11.43 20.25
CA ILE A 287 11.16 12.49 21.10
C ILE A 287 11.86 12.40 22.46
N ILE A 288 13.00 13.08 22.59
CA ILE A 288 13.60 13.32 23.91
C ILE A 288 12.73 14.37 24.61
N THR A 289 11.88 13.93 25.54
CA THR A 289 11.07 14.85 26.34
C THR A 289 11.76 15.11 27.68
N LEU A 290 12.55 16.19 27.77
CA LEU A 290 13.06 16.68 29.06
C LEU A 290 11.95 17.49 29.75
N ARG A 291 11.44 17.00 30.89
CA ARG A 291 10.52 17.80 31.73
C ARG A 291 11.34 18.59 32.75
N PRO A 292 11.28 19.94 32.76
CA PRO A 292 11.99 20.72 33.77
C PRO A 292 11.27 20.62 35.12
N THR A 293 11.91 20.00 36.12
CA THR A 293 11.53 20.20 37.51
C THR A 293 12.24 21.45 38.05
N LYS A 294 11.48 22.57 38.08
CA LYS A 294 11.75 23.81 38.83
C LYS A 294 13.23 24.24 38.90
N VAL A 295 13.74 24.89 37.86
CA VAL A 295 14.93 25.77 37.95
C VAL A 295 14.63 27.08 37.21
N PRO A 296 14.99 28.27 37.73
CA PRO A 296 14.40 29.54 37.26
C PRO A 296 14.97 30.12 35.94
N ASP A 297 15.95 29.50 35.29
CA ASP A 297 16.63 30.11 34.13
C ASP A 297 16.35 29.32 32.84
N VAL A 298 15.27 29.72 32.15
CA VAL A 298 14.68 29.04 30.98
C VAL A 298 15.41 29.33 29.65
N ILE A 299 16.34 30.29 29.61
CA ILE A 299 16.86 30.81 28.33
C ILE A 299 17.94 29.92 27.68
N ALA A 300 18.57 29.00 28.44
CA ALA A 300 19.67 28.18 27.91
C ALA A 300 19.26 26.85 27.25
N TYR A 301 18.00 26.41 27.39
CA TYR A 301 17.59 25.04 27.02
C TYR A 301 17.18 24.86 25.56
N GLU A 302 16.55 25.86 24.92
CA GLU A 302 16.10 25.73 23.52
C GLU A 302 17.28 25.60 22.54
N ALA A 303 18.38 26.32 22.78
CA ALA A 303 19.60 26.22 21.97
C ALA A 303 20.33 24.86 22.12
N ILE A 304 20.12 24.15 23.23
CA ILE A 304 20.66 22.80 23.46
C ILE A 304 19.79 21.76 22.74
N PHE A 305 18.47 21.97 22.72
CA PHE A 305 17.52 21.10 22.04
C PHE A 305 17.70 21.13 20.52
N ASP A 306 17.89 22.31 19.93
CA ASP A 306 18.10 22.47 18.49
C ASP A 306 19.42 21.84 18.01
N ALA A 307 20.47 21.88 18.84
CA ALA A 307 21.74 21.21 18.55
C ALA A 307 21.63 19.67 18.62
N LEU A 308 20.84 19.15 19.54
CA LEU A 308 20.62 17.70 19.74
C LEU A 308 19.79 17.05 18.62
N VAL A 309 18.88 17.80 18.00
CA VAL A 309 17.98 17.27 16.95
C VAL A 309 18.70 17.14 15.59
N GLN A 310 19.78 17.88 15.36
CA GLN A 310 20.47 17.91 14.06
C GLN A 310 21.42 16.73 13.81
N ASP A 311 21.79 15.94 14.83
CA ASP A 311 22.87 14.92 14.72
C ASP A 311 22.43 13.50 15.13
N THR A 312 21.16 13.15 14.88
CA THR A 312 20.56 11.90 15.36
C THR A 312 20.90 10.65 14.52
N GLU A 313 21.63 10.78 13.40
CA GLU A 313 22.03 9.64 12.57
C GLU A 313 23.16 8.78 13.16
N GLN A 314 23.88 9.25 14.19
CA GLN A 314 25.00 8.51 14.82
C GLN A 314 24.69 7.91 16.19
N TYR A 315 23.44 7.94 16.65
CA TYR A 315 23.15 7.69 18.05
C TYR A 315 22.93 6.20 18.41
N ASN A 316 23.76 5.68 19.31
CA ASN A 316 23.55 4.38 19.97
C ASN A 316 22.96 4.60 21.39
N PRO A 317 21.71 4.18 21.66
CA PRO A 317 21.07 4.36 22.96
C PRO A 317 21.81 3.80 24.17
N LYS A 318 22.72 2.84 23.97
CA LYS A 318 23.55 2.28 25.05
C LYS A 318 24.59 3.26 25.57
N ASP A 319 25.21 4.04 24.69
CA ASP A 319 26.33 4.93 25.04
C ASP A 319 25.84 6.10 25.92
N PHE A 320 24.61 6.56 25.70
CA PHE A 320 23.97 7.57 26.54
C PHE A 320 23.57 7.04 27.91
N ALA A 321 22.99 5.84 27.98
CA ALA A 321 22.62 5.23 29.26
C ALA A 321 23.85 4.95 30.14
N GLU A 322 24.99 4.64 29.53
CA GLU A 322 26.28 4.48 30.21
C GLU A 322 26.83 5.83 30.67
N TRP A 323 26.80 6.86 29.82
CA TRP A 323 27.18 8.23 30.20
C TRP A 323 26.39 8.78 31.40
N CYS A 324 25.06 8.60 31.41
CA CYS A 324 24.22 9.05 32.51
C CYS A 324 24.59 8.35 33.82
N ARG A 325 24.93 7.06 33.76
CA ARG A 325 25.36 6.28 34.93
C ARG A 325 26.69 6.80 35.49
N ASP A 326 27.65 7.06 34.63
CA ASP A 326 28.98 7.56 35.00
C ASP A 326 28.94 8.96 35.63
N ASN A 327 27.90 9.75 35.31
CA ASN A 327 27.70 11.11 35.83
C ASN A 327 26.66 11.18 36.97
N GLY A 328 26.29 10.04 37.54
CA GLY A 328 25.40 9.95 38.70
C GLY A 328 23.97 10.43 38.43
N MET A 329 23.51 10.33 37.17
CA MET A 329 22.17 10.75 36.77
C MET A 329 21.16 9.61 36.90
N ALA A 330 20.02 9.89 37.52
CA ALA A 330 18.88 8.98 37.53
C ALA A 330 18.09 9.14 36.23
N CYS A 331 18.48 8.40 35.19
CA CYS A 331 17.77 8.37 33.92
C CYS A 331 16.96 7.08 33.78
N LYS A 332 15.71 7.22 33.33
CA LYS A 332 14.85 6.10 32.95
C LYS A 332 14.75 6.07 31.42
N ALA A 333 15.20 4.96 30.83
CA ALA A 333 15.06 4.69 29.41
C ALA A 333 13.92 3.67 29.21
N ASP A 334 12.84 4.12 28.57
CA ASP A 334 11.71 3.27 28.21
C ASP A 334 11.76 2.99 26.70
N PHE A 335 11.77 1.71 26.31
CA PHE A 335 11.70 1.30 24.91
C PHE A 335 10.24 1.31 24.45
N LEU A 336 9.95 2.10 23.42
CA LEU A 336 8.63 2.22 22.83
C LEU A 336 8.47 1.24 21.66
N ALA A 337 7.22 0.85 21.38
CA ALA A 337 6.91 0.06 20.20
C ALA A 337 7.39 0.76 18.93
N GLY A 338 8.14 0.06 18.08
CA GLY A 338 8.77 0.62 16.87
C GLY A 338 10.24 1.02 17.02
N GLY A 339 10.91 0.64 18.11
CA GLY A 339 12.37 0.83 18.27
C GLY A 339 12.80 2.20 18.77
N ALA A 340 11.85 3.10 19.04
CA ALA A 340 12.12 4.40 19.65
C ALA A 340 12.47 4.25 21.15
N VAL A 341 13.35 5.12 21.66
CA VAL A 341 13.76 5.14 23.07
C VAL A 341 13.35 6.47 23.68
N SER A 342 12.53 6.44 24.72
CA SER A 342 12.20 7.61 25.54
C SER A 342 13.13 7.67 26.73
N ILE A 343 13.85 8.78 26.93
CA ILE A 343 14.74 8.95 28.08
C ILE A 343 14.31 10.16 28.91
N SER A 344 14.16 9.95 30.22
CA SER A 344 13.77 10.99 31.18
C SER A 344 14.69 10.96 32.39
N GLY A 345 15.06 12.11 32.96
CA GLY A 345 15.89 12.20 34.16
C GLY A 345 16.07 13.63 34.65
N GLU A 346 16.51 13.79 35.90
CA GLU A 346 16.82 15.09 36.49
C GLU A 346 18.30 15.44 36.27
N VAL A 347 18.56 16.63 35.71
CA VAL A 347 19.92 17.15 35.51
C VAL A 347 20.06 18.52 36.17
N ASN A 348 21.19 18.74 36.84
CA ASN A 348 21.58 20.07 37.27
C ASN A 348 22.37 20.82 36.17
N ALA A 349 22.51 22.14 36.33
CA ALA A 349 23.17 22.99 35.33
C ALA A 349 24.62 22.59 35.01
N THR A 350 25.34 22.07 36.00
CA THR A 350 26.73 21.59 35.84
C THR A 350 26.78 20.32 34.99
N GLN A 351 25.86 19.37 35.23
CA GLN A 351 25.72 18.15 34.43
C GLN A 351 25.28 18.45 33.00
N ALA A 352 24.37 19.40 32.80
CA ALA A 352 23.94 19.84 31.46
C ALA A 352 25.10 20.48 30.66
N THR A 353 25.96 21.24 31.33
CA THR A 353 27.15 21.85 30.70
C THR A 353 28.22 20.82 30.35
N ALA A 354 28.47 19.86 31.24
CA ALA A 354 29.41 18.75 30.99
C ALA A 354 28.93 17.85 29.84
N PHE A 355 27.61 17.63 29.72
CA PHE A 355 27.02 16.97 28.56
C PHE A 355 27.31 17.77 27.27
N LYS A 356 26.98 19.06 27.25
CA LYS A 356 27.21 19.93 26.08
C LYS A 356 28.67 19.94 25.58
N LEU A 357 29.66 19.86 26.47
CA LEU A 357 31.09 19.87 26.11
C LEU A 357 31.62 18.53 25.60
N ARG A 358 30.95 17.41 25.89
CA ARG A 358 31.37 16.08 25.40
C ARG A 358 30.84 15.82 23.98
N TRP A 359 29.79 16.52 23.58
CA TRP A 359 29.00 16.23 22.38
C TRP A 359 28.90 17.42 21.39
N LEU A 360 29.68 18.49 21.63
CA LEU A 360 30.17 19.44 20.62
C LEU A 360 31.61 19.04 20.26
#